data_AF-A0A7W2G3Z9-F1
#
_entry.id   AF-A0A7W2G3Z9-F1
#
_cell.length_a   1.000
_cell.length_b   1.000
_cell.length_c   1.000
_cell.angle_alpha   90.00
_cell.angle_beta   90.00
_cell.angle_gamma   90.00
#
_symmetry.space_group_name_H-M   'P 1'
#
loop_
_entity.id
_entity.type
_entity.pdbx_description
1 polymer ?
#
loop_
_entity_poly.entity_id
_entity_poly.type
_entity_poly.pdbx_seq_one_letter_code
_entity_poly.pdbx_strand_id
1 'polypeptide(L)'
;MLDVEELHVKEEDNENLENKIIPNYDEYTVDNRVEHSLYENFTHIRLFGFKINNNRLIEGRTWQEILIKTSEFLFNKDSKKFISFENNKNMNGKKNKYFSSKPEGIRKPELVANSIYIETNMSGNSVRNLIIKMLKQYGIKVSDYKVYFRADYSRINRE
;
A
#
# COMPACT_ATOMS: atom_id res chain seq x y z
N MET A 1 25.60 58.35 -4.36
CA MET A 1 25.60 57.04 -5.04
C MET A 1 25.31 55.98 -3.99
N LEU A 2 24.02 55.70 -3.81
CA LEU A 2 23.41 54.64 -3.01
C LEU A 2 21.96 54.65 -3.49
N ASP A 3 21.68 53.94 -4.59
CA ASP A 3 20.33 53.70 -5.07
C ASP A 3 19.98 52.27 -4.68
N VAL A 4 19.06 52.15 -3.72
CA VAL A 4 18.50 50.88 -3.25
C VAL A 4 17.24 50.66 -4.09
N GLU A 5 17.31 49.75 -5.06
CA GLU A 5 16.14 49.31 -5.82
C GLU A 5 15.24 48.45 -4.91
N GLU A 6 14.07 49.00 -4.63
CA GLU A 6 12.98 48.38 -3.89
C GLU A 6 12.31 47.31 -4.78
N LEU A 7 12.63 46.04 -4.54
CA LEU A 7 11.98 44.92 -5.23
C LEU A 7 10.60 44.66 -4.62
N HIS A 8 9.60 45.16 -5.33
CA HIS A 8 8.18 44.91 -5.14
C HIS A 8 7.86 43.41 -5.32
N VAL A 9 7.66 42.68 -4.23
CA VAL A 9 7.05 41.34 -4.28
C VAL A 9 5.54 41.55 -4.36
N LYS A 10 4.98 41.26 -5.54
CA LYS A 10 3.54 41.21 -5.75
C LYS A 10 2.96 40.11 -4.87
N GLU A 11 2.12 40.50 -3.91
CA GLU A 11 1.20 39.60 -3.23
C GLU A 11 0.20 39.11 -4.30
N GLU A 12 0.35 37.85 -4.72
CA GLU A 12 -0.70 37.19 -5.49
C GLU A 12 -1.78 36.74 -4.52
N ASP A 13 -2.90 37.44 -4.60
CA ASP A 13 -4.19 37.08 -4.01
C ASP A 13 -4.53 35.62 -4.31
N ASN A 14 -4.72 34.82 -3.26
CA ASN A 14 -5.48 33.58 -3.36
C ASN A 14 -6.56 33.56 -2.29
N GLU A 15 -7.54 34.44 -2.49
CA GLU A 15 -8.85 34.44 -1.85
C GLU A 15 -9.59 33.13 -2.16
N ASN A 16 -9.36 32.08 -1.35
CA ASN A 16 -10.32 30.99 -1.06
C ASN A 16 -9.82 30.06 0.06
N LEU A 17 -9.53 30.63 1.23
CA LEU A 17 -9.28 29.88 2.48
C LEU A 17 -10.52 29.84 3.38
N GLU A 18 -11.72 30.10 2.84
CA GLU A 18 -12.96 29.98 3.60
C GLU A 18 -13.30 28.51 3.87
N ASN A 19 -13.11 28.11 5.14
CA ASN A 19 -13.80 27.00 5.78
C ASN A 19 -13.65 25.61 5.13
N LYS A 20 -12.43 25.13 4.89
CA LYS A 20 -12.23 23.67 4.92
C LYS A 20 -12.43 23.20 6.37
N ILE A 21 -13.66 22.81 6.70
CA ILE A 21 -13.97 22.04 7.90
C ILE A 21 -13.01 20.84 7.86
N ILE A 22 -11.99 20.85 8.72
CA ILE A 22 -11.06 19.72 8.84
C ILE A 22 -11.91 18.59 9.42
N PRO A 23 -12.15 17.49 8.68
CA PRO A 23 -12.92 16.39 9.22
C PRO A 23 -12.23 15.86 10.46
N ASN A 24 -12.98 15.62 11.53
CA ASN A 24 -12.44 14.95 12.71
C ASN A 24 -12.15 13.48 12.35
N TYR A 25 -10.90 13.19 12.00
CA TYR A 25 -10.50 11.86 11.52
C TYR A 25 -10.62 10.76 12.58
N ASP A 26 -10.71 11.12 13.87
CA ASP A 26 -10.85 10.17 14.96
C ASP A 26 -12.22 9.48 14.97
N GLU A 27 -13.26 10.13 14.42
CA GLU A 27 -14.62 9.59 14.29
C GLU A 27 -14.69 8.34 13.40
N TYR A 28 -13.69 8.14 12.55
CA TYR A 28 -13.62 7.02 11.61
C TYR A 28 -12.73 5.88 12.13
N THR A 29 -12.17 6.02 13.34
CA THR A 29 -11.41 4.95 13.98
C THR A 29 -12.32 3.76 14.20
N VAL A 30 -11.82 2.56 13.89
CA VAL A 30 -12.55 1.30 14.09
C VAL A 30 -11.83 0.44 15.12
N ASP A 31 -12.52 -0.58 15.64
CA ASP A 31 -11.91 -1.58 16.52
C ASP A 31 -10.87 -2.40 15.72
N ASN A 32 -9.60 -2.16 16.03
CA ASN A 32 -8.46 -2.79 15.36
C ASN A 32 -8.25 -4.27 15.72
N ARG A 33 -9.13 -4.85 16.54
CA ARG A 33 -9.17 -6.29 16.85
C ARG A 33 -10.08 -7.07 15.90
N VAL A 34 -10.93 -6.39 15.13
CA VAL A 34 -11.82 -7.01 14.17
C VAL A 34 -11.03 -7.56 12.99
N GLU A 35 -11.29 -8.83 12.65
CA GLU A 35 -10.65 -9.50 11.52
C GLU A 35 -11.39 -9.21 10.22
N HIS A 36 -10.64 -8.77 9.22
CA HIS A 36 -11.14 -8.58 7.86
C HIS A 36 -10.43 -9.52 6.89
N SER A 37 -11.16 -9.92 5.86
CA SER A 37 -10.71 -10.84 4.82
C SER A 37 -10.23 -10.09 3.57
N LEU A 38 -9.39 -10.75 2.76
CA LEU A 38 -8.99 -10.23 1.45
C LEU A 38 -10.12 -10.26 0.40
N TYR A 39 -11.35 -10.63 0.75
CA TYR A 39 -12.51 -10.57 -0.15
C TYR A 39 -13.27 -9.24 -0.09
N GLU A 40 -12.93 -8.39 0.88
CA GLU A 40 -13.58 -7.09 1.09
C GLU A 40 -13.00 -5.98 0.20
N ASN A 41 -13.75 -4.90 0.04
CA ASN A 41 -13.29 -3.69 -0.64
C ASN A 41 -12.45 -2.84 0.31
N PHE A 42 -11.26 -2.42 -0.14
CA PHE A 42 -10.29 -1.69 0.66
C PHE A 42 -10.11 -0.22 0.24
N THR A 43 -10.98 0.31 -0.62
CA THR A 43 -11.03 1.75 -0.88
C THR A 43 -11.32 2.50 0.42
N HIS A 44 -10.62 3.61 0.69
CA HIS A 44 -10.80 4.44 1.89
C HIS A 44 -10.52 3.75 3.24
N ILE A 45 -9.90 2.57 3.22
CA ILE A 45 -9.51 1.85 4.44
C ILE A 45 -8.09 2.21 4.84
N ARG A 46 -7.89 2.51 6.12
CA ARG A 46 -6.58 2.66 6.75
C ARG A 46 -6.24 1.40 7.54
N LEU A 47 -5.05 0.86 7.30
CA LEU A 47 -4.58 -0.37 7.93
C LEU A 47 -4.01 -0.15 9.33
N PHE A 48 -4.13 -1.19 10.14
CA PHE A 48 -3.44 -1.38 11.40
C PHE A 48 -2.37 -2.47 11.30
N GLY A 49 -2.70 -3.59 10.64
CA GLY A 49 -1.77 -4.69 10.47
C GLY A 49 -2.40 -5.88 9.76
N PHE A 50 -1.67 -7.01 9.76
CA PHE A 50 -2.13 -8.26 9.17
C PHE A 50 -1.60 -9.48 9.93
N LYS A 51 -2.23 -10.63 9.69
CA LYS A 51 -1.75 -11.95 10.09
C LYS A 51 -1.76 -12.87 8.88
N ILE A 52 -0.83 -13.82 8.87
CA ILE A 52 -0.73 -14.88 7.87
C ILE A 52 -0.48 -16.21 8.58
N ASN A 53 -1.25 -17.26 8.25
CA ASN A 53 -1.14 -18.61 8.84
C ASN A 53 -1.25 -18.64 10.37
N ASN A 54 -2.17 -17.84 10.96
CA ASN A 54 -2.35 -17.73 12.42
C ASN A 54 -1.08 -17.29 13.21
N ASN A 55 -0.12 -16.66 12.54
CA ASN A 55 1.03 -16.06 13.20
C ASN A 55 0.65 -14.81 14.02
N ARG A 56 1.64 -14.26 14.74
CA ARG A 56 1.51 -12.97 15.43
C ARG A 56 1.06 -11.86 14.48
N LEU A 57 0.33 -10.89 15.03
CA LEU A 57 -0.02 -9.67 14.31
C LEU A 57 1.26 -8.93 13.89
N ILE A 58 1.32 -8.57 12.61
CA ILE A 58 2.38 -7.74 12.03
C ILE A 58 1.76 -6.38 11.74
N GLU A 59 2.23 -5.34 12.44
CA GLU A 59 1.75 -3.98 12.21
C GLU A 59 2.12 -3.46 10.82
N GLY A 60 1.25 -2.67 10.21
CA GLY A 60 1.50 -2.00 8.94
C GLY A 60 0.43 -0.93 8.71
N ARG A 61 0.86 0.30 8.46
CA ARG A 61 -0.01 1.48 8.43
C ARG A 61 -0.50 1.82 7.03
N THR A 62 0.14 1.26 6.01
CA THR A 62 -0.16 1.50 4.60
C THR A 62 -0.22 0.20 3.81
N TRP A 63 -0.94 0.20 2.69
CA TRP A 63 -0.98 -0.96 1.78
C TRP A 63 0.40 -1.29 1.21
N GLN A 64 1.25 -0.28 0.99
CA GLN A 64 2.65 -0.47 0.59
C GLN A 64 3.43 -1.27 1.64
N GLU A 65 3.37 -0.87 2.91
CA GLU A 65 4.06 -1.58 4.00
C GLU A 65 3.57 -3.03 4.12
N ILE A 66 2.25 -3.26 4.03
CA ILE A 66 1.68 -4.61 4.08
C ILE A 66 2.18 -5.46 2.91
N LEU A 67 2.25 -4.89 1.70
CA LEU A 67 2.77 -5.60 0.53
C LEU A 67 4.24 -5.99 0.72
N ILE A 68 5.08 -5.08 1.21
CA ILE A 68 6.51 -5.34 1.46
C ILE A 68 6.67 -6.44 2.50
N LYS A 69 6.03 -6.31 3.67
CA LYS A 69 6.14 -7.30 4.76
C LYS A 69 5.59 -8.68 4.36
N THR A 70 4.53 -8.71 3.56
CA THR A 70 4.03 -9.98 2.99
C THR A 70 5.04 -10.57 2.01
N SER A 71 5.67 -9.74 1.18
CA SER A 71 6.70 -10.17 0.24
C SER A 71 7.92 -10.74 0.96
N GLU A 72 8.39 -10.08 2.01
CA GLU A 72 9.48 -10.56 2.86
C GLU A 72 9.14 -11.91 3.52
N PHE A 73 7.92 -12.05 4.06
CA PHE A 73 7.47 -13.31 4.64
C PHE A 73 7.50 -14.46 3.62
N LEU A 74 7.00 -14.23 2.41
CA LEU A 74 6.97 -15.25 1.36
C LEU A 74 8.37 -15.55 0.80
N PHE A 75 9.21 -14.53 0.64
CA PHE A 75 10.61 -14.70 0.25
C PHE A 75 11.36 -15.58 1.26
N ASN A 76 11.19 -15.33 2.56
CA ASN A 76 11.81 -16.13 3.61
C ASN A 76 11.30 -17.58 3.63
N LYS A 77 10.08 -17.82 3.14
CA LYS A 77 9.49 -19.17 3.04
C LYS A 77 10.05 -19.97 1.87
N ASP A 78 10.23 -19.35 0.70
CA ASP A 78 10.85 -19.95 -0.49
C ASP A 78 11.35 -18.86 -1.45
N SER A 79 12.60 -18.46 -1.29
CA SER A 79 13.19 -17.34 -2.04
C SER A 79 13.26 -17.62 -3.54
N LYS A 80 13.57 -18.87 -3.93
CA LYS A 80 13.63 -19.27 -5.35
C LYS A 80 12.27 -19.12 -6.02
N LYS A 81 11.21 -19.56 -5.34
CA LYS A 81 9.83 -19.37 -5.82
C LYS A 81 9.48 -17.89 -5.91
N PHE A 82 9.80 -17.09 -4.88
CA PHE A 82 9.51 -15.65 -4.92
C PHE A 82 10.22 -14.94 -6.08
N ILE A 83 11.52 -15.19 -6.27
CA ILE A 83 12.31 -14.58 -7.35
C ILE A 83 11.75 -14.98 -8.73
N SER A 84 11.22 -16.21 -8.87
CA SER A 84 10.62 -16.67 -10.11
C SER A 84 9.39 -15.85 -10.57
N PHE A 85 8.78 -15.05 -9.68
CA PHE A 85 7.63 -14.20 -10.02
C PHE A 85 7.94 -13.17 -11.09
N GLU A 86 9.19 -12.71 -11.23
CA GLU A 86 9.57 -11.80 -12.33
C GLU A 86 9.23 -12.40 -13.71
N ASN A 87 9.39 -13.72 -13.86
CA ASN A 87 9.19 -14.41 -15.13
C ASN A 87 7.79 -15.03 -15.27
N ASN A 88 6.94 -14.88 -14.25
CA ASN A 88 5.58 -15.42 -14.26
C ASN A 88 4.57 -14.38 -14.77
N LYS A 89 4.01 -14.61 -15.96
CA LYS A 89 3.02 -13.70 -16.57
C LYS A 89 1.77 -13.48 -15.72
N ASN A 90 1.37 -14.46 -14.89
CA ASN A 90 0.20 -14.32 -14.01
C ASN A 90 0.47 -13.46 -12.78
N MET A 91 1.75 -13.26 -12.44
CA MET A 91 2.22 -12.44 -11.31
C MET A 91 2.51 -11.00 -11.70
N ASN A 92 2.52 -10.66 -12.99
CA ASN A 92 2.79 -9.32 -13.49
C ASN A 92 1.55 -8.73 -14.18
N GLY A 93 1.57 -7.43 -14.41
CA GLY A 93 0.55 -6.76 -15.22
C GLY A 93 0.71 -7.08 -16.70
N LYS A 94 -0.32 -6.77 -17.50
CA LYS A 94 -0.29 -6.98 -18.96
C LYS A 94 0.84 -6.20 -19.65
N LYS A 95 1.12 -4.99 -19.17
CA LYS A 95 2.15 -4.09 -19.72
C LYS A 95 3.30 -3.83 -18.74
N ASN A 96 3.03 -3.86 -17.44
CA ASN A 96 3.98 -3.45 -16.41
C ASN A 96 4.43 -4.66 -15.60
N LYS A 97 5.73 -4.76 -15.34
CA LYS A 97 6.27 -5.72 -14.37
C LYS A 97 5.93 -5.26 -12.96
N TYR A 98 5.57 -6.21 -12.10
CA TYR A 98 5.41 -6.02 -10.66
C TYR A 98 6.61 -6.52 -9.89
N PHE A 99 7.36 -7.48 -10.44
CA PHE A 99 8.57 -8.05 -9.83
C PHE A 99 9.71 -7.97 -10.85
N SER A 100 10.90 -7.58 -10.41
CA SER A 100 12.07 -7.49 -11.28
C SER A 100 13.38 -7.55 -10.50
N SER A 101 14.40 -8.20 -11.04
CA SER A 101 15.76 -8.18 -10.47
C SER A 101 16.42 -6.80 -10.56
N LYS A 102 15.86 -5.89 -11.36
CA LYS A 102 16.34 -4.52 -11.52
C LYS A 102 15.20 -3.50 -11.35
N PRO A 103 15.47 -2.28 -10.88
CA PRO A 103 14.41 -1.31 -10.61
C PRO A 103 13.82 -0.68 -11.88
N GLU A 104 14.50 -0.77 -13.04
CA GLU A 104 14.05 -0.10 -14.25
C GLU A 104 12.72 -0.67 -14.77
N GLY A 105 11.79 0.23 -15.11
CA GLY A 105 10.46 -0.15 -15.59
C GLY A 105 9.46 -0.56 -14.50
N ILE A 106 9.87 -0.52 -13.22
CA ILE A 106 8.98 -0.69 -12.07
C ILE A 106 8.59 0.70 -11.53
N ARG A 107 7.28 0.95 -11.33
CA ARG A 107 6.82 2.23 -10.75
C ARG A 107 6.92 2.18 -9.24
N LYS A 108 7.59 3.16 -8.63
CA LYS A 108 7.89 3.19 -7.19
C LYS A 108 8.50 1.85 -6.71
N PRO A 109 9.68 1.48 -7.24
CA PRO A 109 10.32 0.22 -6.90
C PRO A 109 10.75 0.20 -5.44
N GLU A 110 10.44 -0.87 -4.73
CA GLU A 110 10.94 -1.13 -3.38
C GLU A 110 11.71 -2.45 -3.37
N LEU A 111 12.91 -2.44 -2.78
CA LEU A 111 13.77 -3.61 -2.72
C LEU A 111 13.34 -4.52 -1.56
N VAL A 112 13.01 -5.77 -1.87
CA VAL A 112 12.62 -6.79 -0.89
C VAL A 112 13.80 -7.73 -0.64
N ALA A 113 14.11 -7.94 0.63
CA ALA A 113 15.14 -8.88 1.10
C ALA A 113 16.49 -8.74 0.35
N ASN A 114 16.86 -7.50 -0.01
CA ASN A 114 18.07 -7.16 -0.79
C ASN A 114 18.24 -7.97 -2.08
N SER A 115 17.16 -8.48 -2.67
CA SER A 115 17.23 -9.46 -3.77
C SER A 115 16.39 -9.10 -4.99
N ILE A 116 15.18 -8.59 -4.80
CA ILE A 116 14.24 -8.33 -5.91
C ILE A 116 13.43 -7.07 -5.64
N TYR A 117 13.15 -6.30 -6.69
CA TYR A 117 12.31 -5.10 -6.63
C TYR A 117 10.84 -5.45 -6.86
N ILE A 118 9.96 -4.76 -6.14
CA ILE A 118 8.50 -4.86 -6.31
C ILE A 118 7.87 -3.49 -6.63
N GLU A 119 6.82 -3.47 -7.46
CA GLU A 119 6.00 -2.27 -7.71
C GLU A 119 5.13 -1.98 -6.48
N THR A 120 5.23 -0.76 -5.93
CA THR A 120 4.41 -0.33 -4.76
C THR A 120 3.46 0.81 -5.04
N ASN A 121 3.45 1.34 -6.27
CA ASN A 121 2.47 2.33 -6.70
C ASN A 121 1.12 1.68 -7.04
N MET A 122 0.40 1.22 -6.01
CA MET A 122 -0.84 0.47 -6.14
C MET A 122 -1.90 0.94 -5.13
N SER A 123 -3.17 0.90 -5.55
CA SER A 123 -4.30 1.08 -4.63
C SER A 123 -4.41 -0.10 -3.67
N GLY A 124 -5.13 0.07 -2.55
CA GLY A 124 -5.37 -1.02 -1.59
C GLY A 124 -6.00 -2.26 -2.22
N ASN A 125 -6.94 -2.07 -3.14
CA ASN A 125 -7.57 -3.17 -3.89
C ASN A 125 -6.59 -3.88 -4.83
N SER A 126 -5.68 -3.13 -5.49
CA SER A 126 -4.64 -3.74 -6.33
C SER A 126 -3.63 -4.53 -5.49
N VAL A 127 -3.20 -3.99 -4.34
CA VAL A 127 -2.34 -4.70 -3.38
C VAL A 127 -3.00 -5.98 -2.88
N ARG A 128 -4.26 -5.92 -2.45
CA ARG A 128 -5.06 -7.10 -2.05
C ARG A 128 -5.08 -8.17 -3.13
N ASN A 129 -5.36 -7.79 -4.38
CA ASN A 129 -5.39 -8.73 -5.50
C ASN A 129 -4.02 -9.37 -5.74
N LEU A 130 -2.95 -8.60 -5.63
CA LEU A 130 -1.58 -9.11 -5.75
C LEU A 130 -1.24 -10.08 -4.63
N ILE A 131 -1.58 -9.74 -3.38
CA ILE A 131 -1.40 -10.64 -2.22
C ILE A 131 -2.13 -11.95 -2.45
N ILE A 132 -3.40 -11.94 -2.87
CA ILE A 132 -4.16 -13.17 -3.18
C ILE A 132 -3.41 -14.04 -4.20
N LYS A 133 -2.88 -13.43 -5.28
CA LYS A 133 -2.10 -14.17 -6.28
C LYS A 133 -0.85 -14.78 -5.67
N MET A 134 -0.10 -14.02 -4.87
CA MET A 134 1.09 -14.52 -4.18
C MET A 134 0.74 -15.69 -3.26
N LEU A 135 -0.27 -15.56 -2.38
CA LEU A 135 -0.69 -16.62 -1.47
C LEU A 135 -1.02 -17.92 -2.21
N LYS A 136 -1.73 -17.83 -3.35
CA LYS A 136 -2.07 -18.98 -4.19
C LYS A 136 -0.84 -19.71 -4.72
N GLN A 137 0.22 -19.00 -5.13
CA GLN A 137 1.49 -19.63 -5.58
C GLN A 137 2.19 -20.41 -4.46
N TYR A 138 1.92 -20.04 -3.21
CA TYR A 138 2.44 -20.71 -2.02
C TYR A 138 1.49 -21.76 -1.42
N GLY A 139 0.32 -21.98 -2.04
CA GLY A 139 -0.70 -22.88 -1.49
C GLY A 139 -1.31 -22.41 -0.16
N ILE A 140 -1.15 -21.12 0.17
CA ILE A 140 -1.72 -20.53 1.38
C ILE A 140 -3.17 -20.17 1.10
N LYS A 141 -4.09 -20.61 1.96
CA LYS A 141 -5.50 -20.26 1.80
C LYS A 141 -5.68 -18.77 2.06
N VAL A 142 -6.47 -18.12 1.21
CA VAL A 142 -6.78 -16.68 1.35
C VAL A 142 -7.48 -16.40 2.68
N SER A 143 -8.24 -17.36 3.22
CA SER A 143 -8.88 -17.28 4.53
C SER A 143 -7.89 -17.14 5.70
N ASP A 144 -6.66 -17.61 5.52
CA ASP A 144 -5.62 -17.65 6.56
C ASP A 144 -4.81 -16.35 6.58
N TYR A 145 -5.15 -15.41 5.69
CA TYR A 145 -4.64 -14.06 5.68
C TYR A 145 -5.72 -13.10 6.18
N LYS A 146 -5.46 -12.46 7.32
CA LYS A 146 -6.35 -11.48 7.94
C LYS A 146 -5.71 -10.10 7.92
N VAL A 147 -6.51 -9.08 7.63
CA VAL A 147 -6.12 -7.68 7.81
C VAL A 147 -6.92 -7.07 8.94
N TYR A 148 -6.33 -6.06 9.58
CA TYR A 148 -6.90 -5.33 10.70
C TYR A 148 -6.85 -3.86 10.34
N PHE A 149 -7.95 -3.16 10.60
CA PHE A 149 -8.12 -1.77 10.21
C PHE A 149 -7.89 -0.83 11.39
N ARG A 150 -7.36 0.34 11.08
CA ARG A 150 -7.28 1.45 12.02
C ARG A 150 -8.47 2.39 11.85
N ALA A 151 -8.88 2.63 10.61
CA ALA A 151 -10.00 3.50 10.30
C ALA A 151 -10.67 3.12 8.98
N ASP A 152 -11.95 3.44 8.85
CA ASP A 152 -12.75 3.27 7.64
C ASP A 152 -13.41 4.60 7.25
N TYR A 153 -12.91 5.21 6.17
CA TYR A 153 -13.40 6.49 5.67
C TYR A 153 -14.46 6.35 4.57
N SER A 154 -15.05 5.16 4.39
CA SER A 154 -16.03 4.92 3.32
C SER A 154 -17.29 5.78 3.45
N ARG A 155 -17.64 6.25 4.65
CA ARG A 155 -18.84 7.07 4.90
C ARG A 155 -18.72 8.51 4.39
N ILE A 156 -17.54 9.12 4.49
CA ILE A 156 -17.30 10.51 4.05
C ILE A 156 -17.01 10.60 2.55
N ASN A 157 -16.60 9.50 1.92
CA ASN A 157 -16.30 9.44 0.49
C ASN A 157 -17.44 8.82 -0.34
N ARG A 158 -18.69 8.94 0.13
CA ARG A 158 -19.87 8.62 -0.69
C ARG A 158 -20.12 9.82 -1.62
N GLU A 159 -19.69 9.71 -2.87
CA GLU A 159 -20.18 10.57 -3.96
C GLU A 159 -21.68 10.36 -4.22
#